data_AF-A0A353W4W5-F1
#
_entry.id   AF-A0A353W4W5-F1
#
_cell.length_a   1.000
_cell.length_b   1.000
_cell.length_c   1.000
_cell.angle_alpha   90.00
_cell.angle_beta   90.00
_cell.angle_gamma   90.00
#
_symmetry.space_group_name_H-M   'P 1'
#
loop_
_entity.id
_entity.type
_entity.pdbx_description
1 polymer ?
#
loop_
_entity_poly.entity_id
_entity_poly.type
_entity_poly.pdbx_seq_one_letter_code
_entity_poly.pdbx_strand_id
1 'polypeptide(L)' 'MKNKSLISINDFNKKELLQILYLATSFEQNPHQKILEGYVVATLFFEPSTRTRLSFESAVNHLG' A
#
# COMPACT_ATOMS: atom_id res chain seq x y z
N MET A 1 0.24 -2.43 13.18
CA MET A 1 -1.19 -2.02 13.21
C MET A 1 -1.99 -3.16 13.81
N LYS A 2 -2.97 -2.86 14.68
CA LYS A 2 -3.76 -3.91 15.37
C LYS A 2 -4.72 -4.63 14.42
N ASN A 3 -5.19 -3.93 13.37
CA ASN A 3 -5.98 -4.48 12.27
C ASN A 3 -5.08 -4.87 11.10
N LYS A 4 -5.38 -6.02 10.48
CA LYS A 4 -4.71 -6.52 9.26
C LYS A 4 -5.29 -5.92 7.97
N SER A 5 -6.43 -5.24 8.05
CA SER A 5 -7.14 -4.65 6.90
C SER A 5 -7.28 -3.14 7.07
N LEU A 6 -7.12 -2.39 5.97
CA LEU A 6 -7.36 -0.96 5.89
C LEU A 6 -8.64 -0.75 5.07
N ILE A 7 -9.77 -0.55 5.77
CA ILE A 7 -11.10 -0.39 5.15
C ILE A 7 -11.61 1.03 5.34
N SER A 8 -11.56 1.54 6.58
CA SER A 8 -11.95 2.92 6.91
C SER A 8 -10.82 3.67 7.58
N ILE A 9 -10.68 4.96 7.26
CA ILE A 9 -9.72 5.85 7.94
C ILE A 9 -10.05 6.00 9.43
N ASN A 10 -11.32 5.84 9.81
CA ASN A 10 -11.79 5.95 11.19
C ASN A 10 -11.35 4.76 12.07
N ASP A 11 -10.87 3.68 11.46
CA ASP A 11 -10.35 2.51 12.18
C ASP A 11 -8.96 2.77 12.76
N PHE A 12 -8.33 3.90 12.42
CA PHE A 12 -6.96 4.24 12.78
C PHE A 12 -6.92 5.51 13.61
N ASN A 13 -6.15 5.47 14.70
CA ASN A 13 -5.86 6.67 15.45
C ASN A 13 -4.72 7.48 14.80
N LYS A 14 -4.56 8.73 15.25
CA LYS A 14 -3.52 9.65 14.75
C LYS A 14 -2.12 9.03 14.72
N LYS A 15 -1.74 8.27 15.74
CA LYS A 15 -0.40 7.67 15.82
C LYS A 15 -0.19 6.62 14.73
N GLU A 16 -1.20 5.78 14.47
CA GLU A 16 -1.13 4.77 13.42
C GLU A 16 -1.09 5.41 12.02
N LEU A 17 -1.87 6.48 11.79
CA LEU A 17 -1.81 7.24 10.54
C LEU A 17 -0.44 7.86 10.31
N LEU A 18 0.15 8.47 11.34
CA LEU A 18 1.50 9.01 11.24
C LEU A 18 2.54 7.91 10.95
N GLN A 19 2.39 6.72 11.53
CA GLN A 19 3.26 5.59 11.22
C GLN A 19 3.21 5.18 9.75
N ILE A 20 2.01 5.16 9.13
CA ILE A 20 1.87 4.89 7.69
C ILE A 20 2.61 5.94 6.87
N LEU A 21 2.47 7.23 7.23
CA LEU A 21 3.13 8.32 6.52
C LEU A 21 4.66 8.27 6.66
N TYR A 22 5.19 7.98 7.84
CA TYR A 22 6.63 7.79 8.02
C TYR A 22 7.16 6.60 7.23
N LEU A 23 6.40 5.50 7.17
CA LEU A 23 6.74 4.36 6.34
C LEU A 23 6.77 4.75 4.85
N ALA A 24 5.78 5.51 4.38
CA ALA A 24 5.76 6.02 3.01
C ALA A 24 7.03 6.82 2.68
N THR A 25 7.46 7.74 3.56
CA THR A 25 8.72 8.48 3.39
C THR A 25 9.94 7.57 3.29
N SER A 26 10.00 6.48 4.06
CA SER A 26 11.11 5.52 3.93
C SER A 26 11.11 4.76 2.59
N PHE A 27 9.92 4.47 2.05
CA PHE A 27 9.78 3.82 0.74
C PHE A 27 10.14 4.76 -0.41
N GLU A 28 9.93 6.07 -0.26
CA GLU A 28 10.39 7.06 -1.26
C GLU A 28 11.92 7.08 -1.40
N GLN A 29 12.67 6.81 -0.32
CA GLN A 29 14.14 6.77 -0.37
C GLN A 29 14.68 5.52 -1.09
N ASN A 30 13.93 4.41 -1.05
CA ASN A 30 14.26 3.19 -1.77
C ASN A 30 12.98 2.58 -2.37
N PRO A 31 12.52 3.09 -3.54
CA PRO A 31 11.23 2.71 -4.08
C PRO A 31 11.18 1.29 -4.63
N HIS A 32 12.35 0.71 -4.97
CA HIS A 32 12.44 -0.63 -5.53
C HIS A 32 13.01 -1.60 -4.49
N GLN A 33 12.19 -2.55 -4.05
CA GLN A 33 12.54 -3.55 -3.04
C GLN A 33 12.01 -4.91 -3.48
N LYS A 34 12.38 -5.98 -2.77
CA LYS A 34 11.89 -7.34 -3.04
C LYS A 34 11.16 -7.94 -1.84
N ILE A 35 10.43 -7.10 -1.11
CA ILE A 35 9.74 -7.50 0.11
C ILE A 35 8.47 -8.32 -0.16
N LEU A 36 7.96 -8.28 -1.40
CA LEU A 36 6.82 -9.06 -1.87
C LEU A 36 7.25 -10.24 -2.78
N GLU A 37 8.54 -10.61 -2.79
CA GLU A 37 9.04 -11.73 -3.59
C GLU A 37 8.34 -13.04 -3.22
N GLY A 38 7.75 -13.69 -4.23
CA GLY A 38 6.97 -14.92 -4.08
C GLY A 38 5.52 -14.72 -3.65
N TYR A 39 5.06 -13.48 -3.45
CA TYR A 39 3.66 -13.18 -3.17
C TYR A 39 2.87 -12.89 -4.46
N VAL A 40 1.58 -13.22 -4.44
CA VAL A 40 0.62 -12.84 -5.49
C VAL A 40 -0.39 -11.87 -4.89
N VAL A 41 -0.52 -10.68 -5.48
CA VAL A 41 -1.47 -9.64 -5.04
C VAL A 41 -2.59 -9.51 -6.07
N ALA A 42 -3.84 -9.63 -5.62
CA ALA A 42 -5.02 -9.43 -6.48
C ALA A 42 -5.48 -7.96 -6.45
N THR A 43 -5.69 -7.37 -7.62
CA THR A 43 -6.24 -6.01 -7.80
C THR A 43 -7.67 -6.06 -8.34
N LEU A 44 -8.66 -6.08 -7.44
CA LEU A 44 -10.07 -6.22 -7.79
C LEU A 44 -10.74 -4.84 -7.94
N PHE A 45 -10.98 -4.41 -9.18
CA PHE A 45 -11.68 -3.15 -9.52
C PHE A 45 -13.02 -3.46 -10.20
N PHE A 46 -14.12 -3.29 -9.48
CA PHE A 46 -15.48 -3.48 -10.01
C PHE A 46 -16.01 -2.23 -10.74
N GLU A 47 -15.45 -1.07 -10.43
CA GLU A 47 -15.71 0.20 -11.10
C GLU A 47 -14.42 0.73 -11.73
N PRO A 48 -14.48 1.37 -12.91
CA PRO A 48 -13.29 1.84 -13.60
C PRO A 48 -12.61 2.99 -12.85
N SER A 49 -11.34 2.81 -12.45
CA SER A 49 -10.48 3.87 -11.91
C SER A 49 -9.02 3.69 -12.35
N THR A 50 -8.61 4.45 -13.38
CA THR A 50 -7.29 4.31 -13.99
C THR A 50 -6.16 4.64 -13.03
N ARG A 51 -6.22 5.79 -12.34
CA ARG A 51 -5.14 6.24 -11.46
C ARG A 51 -4.95 5.29 -10.28
N THR A 52 -6.03 4.91 -9.61
CA THR A 52 -5.98 4.01 -8.45
C THR A 52 -5.46 2.64 -8.86
N ARG A 53 -5.98 2.04 -9.93
CA ARG A 53 -5.55 0.71 -10.37
C ARG A 53 -4.06 0.70 -10.72
N LEU A 54 -3.62 1.61 -11.57
CA LEU A 54 -2.22 1.66 -12.01
C LEU A 54 -1.27 2.00 -10.86
N SER A 55 -1.67 2.84 -9.90
CA SER A 55 -0.82 3.12 -8.73
C SER A 55 -0.63 1.90 -7.83
N PHE A 56 -1.69 1.11 -7.60
CA PHE A 56 -1.59 -0.13 -6.81
C PHE A 56 -0.77 -1.20 -7.53
N GLU A 57 -1.02 -1.43 -8.82
CA GLU A 57 -0.25 -2.40 -9.62
C GLU A 57 1.24 -2.02 -9.70
N SER A 58 1.54 -0.73 -9.91
CA SER A 58 2.91 -0.23 -9.96
C SER A 58 3.64 -0.41 -8.61
N ALA A 59 2.96 -0.10 -7.50
CA ALA A 59 3.52 -0.30 -6.17
C ALA A 59 3.86 -1.77 -5.89
N VAL A 60 3.00 -2.72 -6.28
CA VAL A 60 3.29 -4.15 -6.16
C VAL A 60 4.53 -4.51 -7.00
N ASN A 61 4.57 -4.11 -8.27
CA ASN A 61 5.70 -4.40 -9.16
C ASN A 61 7.03 -3.83 -8.65
N HIS A 62 7.01 -2.67 -8.00
CA HIS A 62 8.20 -2.07 -7.41
C HIS A 62 8.71 -2.81 -6.18
N LEU A 63 7.83 -3.53 -5.47
CA LEU A 63 8.15 -4.25 -4.24
C LEU A 63 8.50 -5.73 -4.46
N GLY A 64 8.53 -6.15 -5.72
CA GLY A 64 8.97 -7.46 -6.17
C GLY A 64 8.00 -8.57 -5.84
#